data_AF-A0A973JVT8-F1
#
_entry.id   AF-A0A973JVT8-F1
#
_cell.length_a   1.000
_cell.length_b   1.000
_cell.length_c   1.000
_cell.angle_alpha   90.00
_cell.angle_beta   90.00
_cell.angle_gamma   90.00
#
_symmetry.space_group_name_H-M   'P 1'
#
loop_
_entity.id
_entity.type
_entity.pdbx_description
1 polymer ?
#
loop_
_entity_poly.entity_id
_entity_poly.type
_entity_poly.pdbx_seq_one_letter_code
_entity_poly.pdbx_strand_id
1 'polypeptide(L)' 'MSKQQNTTPDDGTPTNDPAAALHWAAVAMGLAEARAEQGNPLTDDERAEYDRYQGTARTHGFTEAQVREYLAEYRQAVSR' A
#
# COMPACT_ATOMS: atom_id res chain seq x y z
N MET A 1 8.64 0.89 39.17
CA MET A 1 7.72 0.03 38.38
C MET A 1 8.11 0.18 36.92
N SER A 2 8.82 -0.82 36.39
CA SER A 2 9.31 -0.83 35.01
C SER A 2 8.15 -1.05 34.05
N LYS A 3 7.81 -0.05 33.24
CA LYS A 3 6.86 -0.23 32.13
C LYS A 3 7.57 -1.04 31.06
N GLN A 4 7.20 -2.30 30.93
CA GLN A 4 7.63 -3.17 29.84
C GLN A 4 7.30 -2.47 28.51
N GLN A 5 8.36 -2.16 27.76
CA GLN A 5 8.29 -1.81 26.37
C GLN A 5 7.63 -2.99 25.64
N ASN A 6 6.45 -2.78 25.08
CA ASN A 6 5.85 -3.77 24.20
C ASN A 6 6.56 -3.66 22.83
N THR A 7 7.78 -4.17 22.77
CA THR A 7 8.54 -4.34 21.52
C THR A 7 8.01 -5.58 20.81
N THR A 8 6.82 -5.48 20.23
CA THR A 8 6.46 -6.40 19.15
C THR A 8 7.52 -6.20 18.06
N PRO A 9 8.22 -7.25 17.59
CA PRO A 9 9.14 -7.11 16.49
C PRO A 9 8.39 -6.51 15.29
N ASP A 10 8.99 -5.50 14.67
CA ASP A 10 8.59 -5.07 13.35
C ASP A 10 8.99 -6.22 12.40
N ASP A 11 8.10 -7.20 12.23
CA ASP A 11 8.32 -8.40 11.39
C ASP A 11 8.36 -8.05 9.89
N GLY A 12 8.69 -6.79 9.54
CA GLY A 12 8.73 -6.27 8.19
C GLY A 12 7.39 -6.38 7.47
N THR A 13 6.30 -6.61 8.21
CA THR A 13 4.96 -6.70 7.64
C THR A 13 4.42 -5.27 7.55
N PRO A 14 4.24 -4.69 6.35
CA PRO A 14 3.79 -3.30 6.17
C PRO A 14 2.35 -3.03 6.65
N THR A 15 1.78 -3.96 7.42
CA THR A 15 0.34 -4.16 7.63
C THR A 15 -0.19 -3.64 8.96
N ASN A 16 0.67 -3.27 9.93
CA ASN A 16 0.20 -2.73 11.22
C ASN A 16 0.16 -1.19 11.26
N ASP A 17 0.93 -0.51 10.41
CA ASP A 17 0.90 0.95 10.33
C ASP A 17 -0.11 1.42 9.25
N PRO A 18 -1.09 2.27 9.61
CA PRO A 18 -2.10 2.74 8.65
C PRO A 18 -1.50 3.55 7.49
N ALA A 19 -0.46 4.35 7.73
CA ALA A 19 0.16 5.17 6.69
C ALA A 19 0.93 4.28 5.69
N ALA A 20 1.64 3.26 6.18
CA ALA A 20 2.28 2.24 5.36
C ALA A 20 1.25 1.45 4.55
N ALA A 21 0.13 1.04 5.17
CA ALA A 21 -0.94 0.33 4.47
C ALA A 21 -1.51 1.16 3.30
N LEU A 22 -1.78 2.44 3.53
CA LEU A 22 -2.23 3.36 2.48
C LEU A 22 -1.17 3.54 1.39
N HIS A 23 0.09 3.74 1.78
CA HIS A 23 1.21 3.93 0.87
C HIS A 23 1.40 2.73 -0.06
N TRP A 24 1.49 1.52 0.47
CA TRP A 24 1.71 0.31 -0.33
C TRP A 24 0.52 -0.03 -1.22
N ALA A 25 -0.72 0.21 -0.76
CA ALA A 25 -1.90 0.08 -1.60
C ALA A 25 -1.86 1.05 -2.79
N ALA A 26 -1.44 2.30 -2.56
CA ALA A 26 -1.28 3.30 -3.63
C ALA A 26 -0.16 2.93 -4.60
N VAL A 27 1.00 2.50 -4.11
CA VAL A 27 2.13 2.06 -4.96
C VAL A 27 1.73 0.86 -5.82
N ALA A 28 1.07 -0.14 -5.24
CA ALA A 28 0.60 -1.31 -5.98
C ALA A 28 -0.43 -0.93 -7.06
N MET A 29 -1.32 0.02 -6.78
CA MET A 29 -2.24 0.59 -7.77
C MET A 29 -1.51 1.32 -8.90
N GLY A 30 -0.52 2.15 -8.58
CA GLY A 30 0.29 2.83 -9.58
C GLY A 30 1.06 1.86 -10.48
N LEU A 31 1.57 0.75 -9.93
CA LEU A 31 2.20 -0.31 -10.71
C LEU A 31 1.20 -0.99 -11.66
N ALA A 32 0.01 -1.32 -11.16
CA ALA A 32 -1.05 -1.94 -11.96
C ALA A 32 -1.47 -1.04 -13.15
N GLU A 33 -1.63 0.26 -12.91
CA GLU A 33 -1.94 1.26 -13.95
C GLU A 33 -0.82 1.31 -15.01
N ALA A 34 0.43 1.47 -14.58
CA ALA A 34 1.56 1.56 -15.51
C ALA A 34 1.74 0.29 -16.36
N ARG A 35 1.52 -0.88 -15.76
CA ARG A 35 1.54 -2.19 -16.42
C ARG A 35 0.44 -2.32 -17.46
N ALA A 36 -0.78 -1.89 -17.13
CA ALA A 36 -1.90 -1.86 -18.07
C ALA A 36 -1.64 -0.92 -19.26
N GLU A 37 -1.11 0.28 -19.02
CA GLU A 37 -0.74 1.25 -20.07
C GLU A 37 0.33 0.71 -21.02
N GLN A 38 1.27 -0.09 -20.51
CA GLN A 38 2.31 -0.75 -21.31
C GLN A 38 1.84 -2.02 -22.01
N GLY A 39 0.57 -2.41 -21.87
CA GLY A 39 0.02 -3.65 -22.43
C GLY A 39 0.59 -4.92 -21.79
N ASN A 40 1.17 -4.81 -20.59
CA ASN A 40 1.79 -5.91 -19.86
C ASN A 40 1.15 -6.02 -18.48
N PRO A 41 -0.03 -6.66 -18.35
CA PRO A 41 -0.77 -6.71 -17.09
C PRO A 41 0.04 -7.38 -15.97
N LEU A 42 -0.39 -7.17 -14.72
CA LEU A 42 0.20 -7.83 -13.55
C LEU A 42 0.23 -9.35 -13.74
N THR A 43 1.37 -9.96 -13.40
CA THR A 43 1.52 -11.40 -13.19
C THR A 43 0.64 -11.88 -12.03
N ASP A 44 0.46 -13.19 -11.90
CA ASP A 44 -0.35 -13.76 -10.81
C ASP A 44 0.23 -13.43 -9.43
N ASP A 45 1.56 -13.47 -9.28
CA ASP A 45 2.24 -13.11 -8.03
C ASP A 45 2.07 -11.61 -7.70
N GLU A 46 2.23 -10.73 -8.69
CA GLU A 46 2.01 -9.29 -8.51
C GLU A 46 0.53 -8.98 -8.19
N ARG A 47 -0.41 -9.74 -8.75
CA ARG A 47 -1.83 -9.61 -8.46
C ARG A 47 -2.16 -10.04 -7.04
N ALA A 48 -1.58 -11.13 -6.56
CA ALA A 48 -1.75 -11.58 -5.19
C ALA A 48 -1.25 -10.53 -4.18
N GLU A 49 -0.09 -9.92 -4.45
CA GLU A 49 0.43 -8.83 -3.62
C GLU A 49 -0.41 -7.56 -3.72
N TYR A 50 -0.89 -7.19 -4.93
CA TYR A 50 -1.84 -6.09 -5.11
C TYR A 50 -3.08 -6.29 -4.23
N ASP A 51 -3.71 -7.46 -4.30
CA ASP A 51 -4.91 -7.78 -3.52
C ASP A 51 -4.63 -7.76 -2.01
N ARG A 52 -3.46 -8.21 -1.59
CA ARG A 52 -3.00 -8.14 -0.19
C ARG A 52 -2.89 -6.70 0.30
N TYR A 53 -2.27 -5.81 -0.45
CA TYR A 53 -2.15 -4.39 -0.06
C TYR A 53 -3.49 -3.68 -0.05
N GLN A 54 -4.35 -3.94 -1.05
CA GLN A 54 -5.71 -3.39 -1.08
C GLN A 54 -6.56 -3.89 0.10
N GLY A 55 -6.43 -5.18 0.45
CA GLY A 55 -7.09 -5.76 1.63
C GLY A 55 -6.61 -5.11 2.93
N THR A 56 -5.30 -4.91 3.07
CA THR A 56 -4.70 -4.27 4.25
C THR A 56 -5.19 -2.85 4.44
N ALA A 57 -5.20 -2.04 3.37
CA ALA A 57 -5.73 -0.67 3.43
C ALA A 57 -7.21 -0.65 3.85
N ARG A 58 -8.02 -1.59 3.34
CA ARG A 58 -9.42 -1.76 3.76
C ARG A 58 -9.57 -2.14 5.23
N THR A 59 -8.71 -3.00 5.76
CA THR A 59 -8.70 -3.35 7.20
C THR A 59 -8.46 -2.14 8.09
N HIS A 60 -7.68 -1.15 7.62
CA HIS A 60 -7.46 0.12 8.30
C HIS A 60 -8.53 1.18 8.01
N GLY A 61 -9.57 0.84 7.24
CA GLY A 61 -10.71 1.71 6.95
C GLY A 61 -10.51 2.66 5.76
N PHE A 62 -9.45 2.50 4.98
CA PHE A 62 -9.26 3.28 3.77
C PHE A 62 -10.12 2.76 2.62
N THR A 63 -10.73 3.68 1.91
CA THR A 63 -11.49 3.42 0.68
C THR A 63 -10.57 3.45 -0.53
N GLU A 64 -10.98 2.81 -1.63
CA GLU A 64 -10.24 2.87 -2.90
C GLU A 64 -10.08 4.32 -3.41
N ALA A 65 -11.07 5.19 -3.15
CA ALA A 65 -10.99 6.61 -3.50
C ALA A 65 -9.85 7.32 -2.75
N GLN A 66 -9.69 7.03 -1.45
CA GLN A 66 -8.59 7.58 -0.65
C GLN A 66 -7.22 7.04 -1.09
N VAL A 67 -7.15 5.78 -1.50
CA VAL A 67 -5.93 5.20 -2.08
C VAL A 67 -5.55 5.90 -3.39
N ARG A 68 -6.52 6.17 -4.27
CA ARG A 68 -6.31 6.95 -5.51
C ARG A 68 -5.88 8.39 -5.25
N GLU A 69 -6.53 9.05 -4.28
CA GLU A 69 -6.18 10.42 -3.88
C GLU A 69 -4.74 10.48 -3.38
N TYR A 70 -4.36 9.58 -2.47
CA TYR A 70 -2.99 9.47 -1.98
C TYR A 70 -1.98 9.20 -3.11
N LEU A 71 -2.31 8.30 -4.06
CA LEU A 71 -1.46 8.04 -5.22
C LEU A 71 -1.24 9.30 -6.08
N ALA A 72 -2.29 10.10 -6.30
CA ALA A 72 -2.20 11.34 -7.06
C ALA A 72 -1.31 12.38 -6.36
N GLU A 73 -1.43 12.53 -5.03
CA GLU A 73 -0.57 13.40 -4.22
C GLU A 73 0.88 12.92 -4.22
N TYR A 74 1.10 11.61 -4.04
CA TYR A 74 2.42 11.00 -4.05
C TYR A 74 3.15 11.21 -5.38
N ARG A 75 2.45 11.02 -6.51
CA ARG A 75 2.99 11.30 -7.86
C ARG A 75 3.42 12.76 -8.01
N GLN A 76 2.62 13.71 -7.50
CA GLN A 76 2.99 15.13 -7.52
C GLN A 76 4.20 15.44 -6.63
N ALA A 77 4.32 14.79 -5.48
CA ALA A 77 5.44 14.97 -4.57
C ALA A 77 6.77 14.43 -5.14
N VAL A 78 6.74 13.27 -5.81
CA VAL A 78 7.92 12.64 -6.40
C VAL A 78 8.35 13.29 -7.72
N SER A 79 7.44 13.99 -8.41
CA SER A 79 7.74 14.69 -9.66
C SER A 79 8.38 16.08 -9.48
N ARG A 80 8.61 16.51 -8.23
CA ARG A 80 9.27 17.79 -7.89
C ARG A 80 10.75 17.58 -7.62
#